data_AF-A0A7X0CQJ0-F1
#
_entry.id   AF-A0A7X0CQJ0-F1
#
_cell.length_a   1.000
_cell.length_b   1.000
_cell.length_c   1.000
_cell.angle_alpha   90.00
_cell.angle_beta   90.00
_cell.angle_gamma   90.00
#
_symmetry.space_group_name_H-M   'P 1'
#
loop_
_entity.id
_entity.type
_entity.pdbx_description
1 polymer ?
#
loop_
_entity_poly.entity_id
_entity_poly.type
_entity_poly.pdbx_seq_one_letter_code
_entity_poly.pdbx_strand_id
1 'polypeptide(L)'
;MKTDLYTKIVLTVIAVALSANLIKSTINPAMADSKHYATVPVNADGSINVKIAKAGDVLDVNIKSVAPYAFSYCDAIPVKNK
;
A
#
# COMPACT_ATOMS: atom_id res chain seq x y z
N MET A 1 -8.69 4.72 43.34
CA MET A 1 -8.57 3.28 43.65
C MET A 1 -7.13 3.03 44.05
N LYS A 2 -6.87 2.53 45.26
CA LYS A 2 -5.50 2.26 45.73
C LYS A 2 -4.97 1.08 44.92
N THR A 3 -4.35 1.37 43.79
CA THR A 3 -3.77 0.35 42.91
C THR A 3 -2.71 -0.39 43.71
N ASP A 4 -2.87 -1.70 43.83
CA ASP A 4 -1.92 -2.57 44.50
C ASP A 4 -0.52 -2.31 43.93
N LEU A 5 0.45 -2.00 44.80
CA LEU A 5 1.81 -1.62 44.41
C LEU A 5 2.43 -2.72 43.54
N TYR A 6 2.10 -3.97 43.83
CA TYR A 6 2.51 -5.12 43.04
C TYR A 6 2.00 -5.02 41.60
N THR A 7 0.70 -4.78 41.42
CA THR A 7 0.06 -4.64 40.10
C THR A 7 0.64 -3.46 39.34
N LYS A 8 0.94 -2.34 40.02
CA LYS A 8 1.56 -1.17 39.40
C LYS A 8 2.94 -1.49 38.83
N ILE A 9 3.76 -2.22 39.59
CA ILE A 9 5.10 -2.61 39.16
C ILE A 9 5.02 -3.56 37.96
N VAL A 10 4.17 -4.59 38.04
CA VAL A 10 3.99 -5.58 36.96
C VAL A 10 3.52 -4.90 35.67
N LEU A 11 2.52 -4.00 35.74
CA LEU A 11 2.03 -3.24 34.59
C LEU A 11 3.12 -2.35 33.97
N THR A 12 3.98 -1.75 34.80
CA THR A 12 5.08 -0.91 34.33
C THR A 12 6.10 -1.73 33.54
N VAL A 13 6.47 -2.92 34.03
CA VAL A 13 7.41 -3.82 33.34
C VAL A 13 6.85 -4.29 32.00
N ILE A 14 5.58 -4.70 31.96
CA ILE A 14 4.92 -5.14 30.72
C ILE A 14 4.86 -4.00 29.70
N ALA A 15 4.52 -2.78 30.13
CA ALA A 15 4.49 -1.61 29.26
C ALA A 15 5.86 -1.30 28.64
N VAL A 16 6.94 -1.39 29.42
CA VAL A 16 8.31 -1.19 28.92
C VAL A 16 8.69 -2.27 27.90
N ALA A 17 8.40 -3.54 28.18
CA ALA A 17 8.70 -4.65 27.27
C ALA A 17 7.95 -4.51 25.92
N LEU A 18 6.66 -4.14 25.97
CA LEU A 18 5.85 -3.87 24.78
C LEU A 18 6.39 -2.68 23.98
N SER A 19 6.78 -1.60 24.67
CA SER A 19 7.34 -0.41 24.03
C SER A 19 8.67 -0.69 23.33
N ALA A 20 9.55 -1.48 23.96
CA ALA A 20 10.82 -1.89 23.37
C ALA A 20 10.62 -2.79 22.12
N ASN A 21 9.64 -3.70 22.15
CA ASN A 21 9.30 -4.53 21.00
C ASN A 21 8.71 -3.71 19.85
N LEU A 22 7.90 -2.69 20.15
CA LEU A 22 7.35 -1.79 19.12
C LEU A 22 8.45 -1.03 18.39
N ILE A 23 9.46 -0.51 19.11
CA ILE A 23 10.61 0.18 18.51
C ILE A 23 11.44 -0.76 17.63
N LYS A 24 11.58 -2.04 18.00
CA LYS A 24 12.26 -3.03 17.13
C LYS A 24 11.48 -3.31 15.85
N SER A 25 10.15 -3.32 15.90
CA SER A 25 9.31 -3.64 14.74
C SER A 25 9.08 -2.47 13.78
N THR A 26 9.32 -1.23 14.20
CA THR A 26 9.17 -0.04 13.34
C THR A 26 10.41 0.26 12.48
N ILE A 27 11.54 -0.42 12.73
CA ILE A 27 12.78 -0.28 11.95
C ILE A 27 12.91 -1.43 10.94
N ASN A 28 11.79 -1.90 10.40
CA ASN A 28 11.83 -2.54 9.09
C ASN A 28 11.68 -1.40 8.08
N PRO A 29 12.78 -0.87 7.50
CA PRO A 29 12.63 0.05 6.38
C PRO A 29 11.79 -0.68 5.34
N ALA A 30 10.77 -0.02 4.81
CA ALA A 30 10.10 -0.50 3.62
C ALA A 30 11.16 -0.60 2.53
N MET A 31 11.78 -1.77 2.40
CA MET A 31 12.71 -2.07 1.33
C MET A 31 11.86 -2.20 0.08
N ALA A 32 11.63 -1.08 -0.60
CA ALA A 32 11.21 -1.13 -1.99
C ALA A 32 12.26 -1.98 -2.71
N ASP A 33 11.83 -3.12 -3.25
CA ASP A 33 12.69 -4.02 -4.02
C ASP A 33 13.41 -3.19 -5.09
N SER A 34 14.71 -3.00 -4.91
CA SER A 34 15.50 -1.99 -5.62
C SER A 34 15.79 -2.39 -7.07
N LYS A 35 15.10 -3.41 -7.59
CA LYS A 35 15.59 -4.22 -8.71
C LYS A 35 14.80 -4.10 -10.01
N HIS A 36 13.81 -3.22 -10.11
CA HIS A 36 13.03 -3.10 -11.35
C HIS A 36 12.71 -1.66 -11.74
N TYR A 37 13.71 -0.77 -11.70
CA TYR A 37 13.58 0.56 -12.28
C TYR A 37 14.30 0.62 -13.63
N ALA A 38 13.60 1.06 -14.67
CA ALA A 38 14.18 1.39 -15.96
C ALA A 38 14.14 2.91 -16.14
N THR A 39 15.24 3.50 -16.60
CA THR A 39 15.29 4.91 -16.96
C THR A 39 14.52 5.09 -18.28
N VAL A 40 13.42 5.82 -18.22
CA VAL A 40 12.62 6.17 -19.41
C VAL A 40 13.00 7.60 -19.81
N PRO A 41 13.31 7.86 -21.09
CA PRO A 41 13.56 9.22 -21.56
C PRO A 41 12.31 10.09 -21.37
N VAL A 42 12.52 11.29 -20.82
CA VAL A 42 11.48 12.29 -20.61
C VAL A 42 11.55 13.35 -21.71
N ASN A 43 10.40 13.91 -22.06
CA ASN A 43 10.31 15.07 -22.96
C ASN A 43 10.92 16.32 -22.29
N ALA A 44 11.18 17.37 -23.07
CA ALA A 44 11.76 18.63 -22.55
C ALA A 44 10.86 19.35 -21.52
N ASP A 45 9.56 19.08 -21.55
CA ASP A 45 8.56 19.58 -20.59
C ASP A 45 8.36 18.66 -19.36
N GLY A 46 9.13 17.56 -19.27
CA GLY A 46 9.04 16.58 -18.20
C GLY A 46 7.94 15.52 -18.36
N SER A 47 7.21 15.52 -19.47
CA SER A 47 6.19 14.50 -19.75
C SER A 47 6.78 13.20 -20.32
N ILE A 48 6.00 12.11 -20.30
CA ILE A 48 6.35 10.83 -20.91
C ILE A 48 5.27 10.45 -21.93
N ASN A 49 5.65 10.28 -23.19
CA ASN A 49 4.74 9.78 -24.22
C ASN A 49 4.72 8.25 -24.21
N VAL A 50 3.57 7.67 -23.90
CA VAL A 50 3.37 6.21 -23.92
C VAL A 50 2.50 5.84 -25.12
N LYS A 51 3.00 4.95 -25.97
CA LYS A 51 2.20 4.31 -27.02
C LYS A 51 1.71 2.95 -26.53
N ILE A 52 0.40 2.79 -26.36
CA ILE A 52 -0.21 1.50 -26.05
C ILE A 52 -0.19 0.66 -27.33
N ALA A 53 0.72 -0.31 -27.42
CA ALA A 53 0.96 -1.10 -28.64
C ALA A 53 -0.26 -1.94 -29.10
N LYS A 54 -1.23 -2.18 -28.20
CA LYS A 54 -2.41 -3.02 -28.44
C LYS A 54 -3.71 -2.35 -27.95
N ALA A 55 -3.87 -1.06 -28.22
CA ALA A 55 -5.06 -0.31 -27.78
C ALA A 55 -6.39 -0.79 -28.40
N GLY A 56 -6.34 -1.60 -29.47
CA GLY A 56 -7.52 -2.15 -30.15
C GLY A 56 -7.82 -3.62 -29.83
N ASP A 57 -6.96 -4.30 -29.06
CA ASP A 57 -7.21 -5.68 -28.64
C ASP A 57 -8.09 -5.68 -27.38
N VAL A 58 -8.96 -6.69 -27.26
CA VAL A 58 -9.77 -6.88 -26.06
C VAL A 58 -8.84 -7.18 -24.89
N LEU A 59 -8.86 -6.32 -23.88
CA LEU A 59 -8.17 -6.58 -22.62
C LEU A 59 -8.93 -7.69 -21.86
N ASP A 60 -8.36 -8.89 -21.83
CA ASP A 60 -8.89 -10.01 -21.06
C ASP A 60 -8.58 -9.81 -19.57
N VAL A 61 -9.61 -9.43 -18.81
CA VAL A 61 -9.51 -9.17 -17.36
C VAL A 61 -10.21 -10.27 -16.57
N ASN A 62 -9.45 -11.05 -15.80
CA ASN A 62 -10.00 -12.02 -14.87
C ASN A 62 -10.13 -11.40 -13.47
N ILE A 63 -11.30 -10.84 -13.17
CA ILE A 63 -11.57 -10.25 -11.85
C ILE A 63 -11.92 -11.36 -10.87
N LYS A 64 -11.03 -11.63 -9.90
CA LYS A 64 -11.24 -12.65 -8.86
C LYS A 64 -12.13 -12.18 -7.71
N SER A 65 -12.01 -10.91 -7.34
CA SER A 65 -12.81 -10.29 -6.28
C SER A 65 -12.73 -8.78 -6.40
N VAL A 66 -13.80 -8.09 -6.02
CA VAL A 66 -13.90 -6.63 -5.97
C VAL A 66 -14.20 -6.23 -4.53
N ALA A 67 -13.42 -5.29 -3.98
CA ALA A 67 -13.73 -4.75 -2.66
C ALA A 67 -15.02 -3.91 -2.72
N PRO A 68 -15.86 -3.92 -1.66
CA PRO A 68 -17.14 -3.18 -1.67
C PRO A 68 -17.01 -1.68 -2.00
N TYR A 69 -15.86 -1.10 -1.71
CA TYR A 69 -15.54 0.32 -1.89
C TYR A 69 -14.53 0.58 -3.02
N ALA A 70 -14.22 -0.42 -3.85
CA ALA A 70 -13.22 -0.28 -4.92
C ALA A 70 -13.55 0.86 -5.91
N PHE A 71 -14.83 1.23 -6.00
CA PHE A 71 -15.33 2.24 -6.94
C PHE A 71 -15.96 3.47 -6.27
N SER A 72 -15.71 3.69 -4.98
CA SER A 72 -16.34 4.81 -4.24
C SER A 72 -15.89 6.20 -4.69
N TYR A 73 -14.78 6.31 -5.44
CA TYR A 73 -14.18 7.58 -5.86
C TYR A 73 -13.77 7.61 -7.33
N CYS A 74 -14.32 6.72 -8.16
CA CYS A 74 -14.02 6.70 -9.59
C CYS A 74 -15.30 6.60 -10.42
N ASP A 75 -15.31 7.35 -11.51
CA ASP A 75 -16.36 7.25 -12.52
C ASP A 75 -16.21 5.93 -13.28
N ALA A 76 -17.35 5.27 -13.53
CA ALA A 76 -17.36 4.03 -14.28
C ALA A 76 -16.92 4.28 -15.73
N ILE A 77 -16.02 3.45 -16.24
CA ILE A 77 -15.66 3.46 -17.66
C ILE A 77 -16.86 2.91 -18.45
N PRO A 78 -17.50 3.70 -19.34
CA PRO A 78 -18.68 3.24 -20.06
C PRO A 78 -18.30 2.15 -21.07
N VAL A 79 -18.86 0.95 -20.88
CA VAL A 79 -18.70 -0.18 -21.81
C VAL A 79 -19.93 -0.23 -22.72
N LYS A 80 -19.73 -0.21 -24.04
CA LYS A 80 -20.81 -0.43 -25.01
C LYS A 80 -20.97 -1.93 -25.25
N ASN A 81 -22.14 -2.47 -24.92
CA ASN A 81 -22.52 -3.80 -25.38
C ASN A 81 -22.78 -3.76 -26.89
N LYS A 82 -22.24 -4.74 -27.61
CA LYS A 82 -22.60 -5.01 -29.01
C LYS A 82 -23.98 -5.63 -29.09
#